data_AF-A0A812I397-F1
#
_entry.id   AF-A0A812I397-F1
#
_cell.length_a   1.000
_cell.length_b   1.000
_cell.length_c   1.000
_cell.angle_alpha   90.00
_cell.angle_beta   90.00
_cell.angle_gamma   90.00
#
_symmetry.space_group_name_H-M   'P 1'
#
loop_
_entity.id
_entity.type
_entity.pdbx_description
1 polymer ?
#
loop_
_entity_poly.entity_id
_entity_poly.type
_entity_poly.pdbx_seq_one_letter_code
_entity_poly.pdbx_strand_id
1 'polypeptide(L)'
;MREPSLLDQVSNAGVGEPVVGAGLLRKDVGGKRPDEAERGRERQRQAKRKTDVQQGLVALAAGSKGIARMNFVQQISSEEDAAAKPNASSRDRKRKKRKRDGRRRRSSSSRPSSRSSSSSVVATTRDGGVESLAVASRKKPGKLLRSGLMEMRQYLLDHGGAAASQDSVGEDWRSTKVGAYISQVLFVNHSPDTMGIRNAREIVTLATCLDHLLSGQLARAGDVLMQRLKAVESSLTDGWSVARHHELIPPARPAIANDRERDFAAKAALRAARLQESLQKTRVQKSG
;
A
#
# COMPACT_ATOMS: atom_id res chain seq x y z
N MET A 1 -44.42 -15.14 40.59
CA MET A 1 -43.03 -15.32 40.11
C MET A 1 -42.73 -14.16 39.17
N ARG A 2 -41.90 -13.20 39.61
CA ARG A 2 -41.52 -12.00 38.84
C ARG A 2 -40.08 -12.20 38.36
N GLU A 3 -39.85 -12.10 37.07
CA GLU A 3 -38.52 -12.18 36.48
C GLU A 3 -37.69 -10.91 36.79
N PRO A 4 -36.39 -11.03 37.11
CA PRO A 4 -35.52 -9.89 37.30
C PRO A 4 -35.00 -9.31 35.96
N SER A 5 -34.94 -7.98 35.94
CA SER A 5 -34.52 -7.10 34.85
C SER A 5 -33.03 -7.23 34.49
N LEU A 6 -32.74 -7.17 33.19
CA LEU A 6 -31.46 -7.45 32.52
C LEU A 6 -30.57 -6.19 32.37
N LEU A 7 -30.57 -5.29 33.36
CA LEU A 7 -30.05 -3.92 33.20
C LEU A 7 -28.92 -3.50 34.15
N ASP A 8 -28.23 -4.43 34.82
CA ASP A 8 -27.23 -4.10 35.86
C ASP A 8 -25.83 -4.75 35.68
N GLN A 9 -25.40 -5.08 34.46
CA GLN A 9 -24.04 -5.62 34.24
C GLN A 9 -23.22 -4.80 33.24
N VAL A 10 -22.86 -3.57 33.60
CA VAL A 10 -21.68 -2.92 33.05
C VAL A 10 -20.96 -2.19 34.18
N SER A 11 -19.99 -2.85 34.80
CA SER A 11 -19.02 -2.21 35.70
C SER A 11 -17.67 -2.87 35.57
N ASN A 12 -16.64 -2.03 35.54
CA ASN A 12 -15.22 -2.32 35.73
C ASN A 12 -14.45 -3.02 34.60
N ALA A 13 -13.96 -2.21 33.65
CA ALA A 13 -12.70 -2.49 32.97
C ALA A 13 -11.61 -1.57 33.53
N GLY A 14 -10.64 -2.18 34.21
CA GLY A 14 -9.58 -1.52 34.94
C GLY A 14 -8.57 -0.79 34.04
N VAL A 15 -8.10 0.34 34.57
CA VAL A 15 -6.99 1.14 34.05
C VAL A 15 -5.69 0.42 34.41
N GLY A 16 -5.04 -0.20 33.42
CA GLY A 16 -3.71 -0.79 33.56
C GLY A 16 -2.62 0.23 33.22
N GLU A 17 -1.71 0.44 34.16
CA GLU A 17 -0.54 1.33 34.03
C GLU A 17 0.42 0.90 32.90
N PRO A 18 1.12 1.86 32.27
CA PRO A 18 2.21 1.56 31.35
C PRO A 18 3.51 1.21 32.10
N VAL A 19 3.95 -0.03 31.94
CA VAL A 19 5.27 -0.53 32.37
C VAL A 19 6.38 0.18 31.58
N VAL A 20 7.23 0.90 32.30
CA VAL A 20 8.45 1.53 31.81
C VAL A 20 9.56 0.48 31.79
N GLY A 21 10.06 0.12 30.60
CA GLY A 21 11.04 -0.96 30.43
C GLY A 21 12.16 -0.66 29.43
N ALA A 22 13.31 -0.26 29.98
CA ALA A 22 14.69 -0.60 29.60
C ALA A 22 15.20 -0.39 28.16
N GLY A 23 16.02 0.66 28.01
CA GLY A 23 17.47 0.50 27.75
C GLY A 23 17.93 -0.04 26.39
N LEU A 24 17.92 0.80 25.35
CA LEU A 24 18.71 0.59 24.13
C LEU A 24 19.91 1.53 24.11
N LEU A 25 21.10 0.97 24.37
CA LEU A 25 22.40 1.60 24.15
C LEU A 25 22.52 2.06 22.69
N ARG A 26 22.44 3.37 22.45
CA ARG A 26 22.76 3.98 21.16
C ARG A 26 24.27 4.21 21.08
N LYS A 27 24.90 3.63 20.06
CA LYS A 27 26.28 3.92 19.65
C LYS A 27 26.37 5.40 19.23
N ASP A 28 27.20 6.15 19.93
CA ASP A 28 27.60 7.51 19.58
C ASP A 28 28.32 7.52 18.22
N VAL A 29 27.60 7.99 17.19
CA VAL A 29 28.20 8.38 15.91
C VAL A 29 28.64 9.83 16.07
N GLY A 30 29.95 10.05 16.18
CA GLY A 30 30.58 11.37 16.29
C GLY A 30 30.29 12.25 15.07
N GLY A 31 29.13 12.91 15.06
CA GLY A 31 28.79 13.97 14.12
C GLY A 31 29.53 15.24 14.52
N LYS A 32 30.42 15.71 13.64
CA LYS A 32 31.00 17.07 13.73
C LYS A 32 29.87 18.07 13.93
N ARG A 33 29.89 18.79 15.05
CA ARG A 33 28.91 19.82 15.36
C ARG A 33 28.95 20.87 14.24
N PRO A 34 27.83 21.20 13.59
CA PRO A 34 27.80 22.23 12.57
C PRO A 34 28.16 23.57 13.20
N ASP A 35 29.03 24.30 12.50
CA ASP A 35 29.60 25.59 12.90
C ASP A 35 28.48 26.59 13.22
N GLU A 36 28.64 27.40 14.26
CA GLU A 36 27.56 28.30 14.72
C GLU A 36 27.13 29.31 13.64
N ALA A 37 28.04 29.65 12.73
CA ALA A 37 27.76 30.48 11.56
C ALA A 37 26.74 29.85 10.59
N GLU A 38 26.71 28.52 10.48
CA GLU A 38 25.79 27.79 9.60
C GLU A 38 24.37 27.77 10.20
N ARG A 39 24.26 27.59 11.53
CA ARG A 39 22.98 27.65 12.25
C ARG A 39 22.32 29.02 12.17
N GLY A 40 23.11 30.10 12.19
CA GLY A 40 22.60 31.47 12.04
C GLY A 40 21.95 31.71 10.68
N ARG A 41 22.58 31.23 9.60
CA ARG A 41 22.07 31.37 8.22
C ARG A 41 20.81 30.54 8.00
N GLU A 42 20.74 29.35 8.58
CA GLU A 42 19.56 28.49 8.47
C GLU A 42 18.35 29.08 9.21
N ARG A 43 18.55 29.64 10.41
CA ARG A 43 17.47 30.34 11.15
C ARG A 43 16.95 31.55 10.40
N GLN A 44 17.82 32.35 9.78
CA GLN A 44 17.38 33.49 8.94
C GLN A 44 16.60 33.04 7.70
N ARG A 45 17.01 31.94 7.05
CA ARG A 45 16.28 31.37 5.90
C ARG A 45 14.89 30.85 6.31
N GLN A 46 14.79 30.19 7.46
CA GLN A 46 13.50 29.71 7.99
C GLN A 46 12.56 30.86 8.39
N ALA A 47 13.10 31.96 8.95
CA ALA A 47 12.29 33.13 9.30
C ALA A 47 11.73 33.85 8.05
N LYS A 48 12.56 34.03 7.00
CA LYS A 48 12.09 34.58 5.72
C LYS A 48 11.01 33.71 5.08
N ARG A 49 11.21 32.39 5.03
CA ARG A 49 10.20 31.44 4.51
C ARG A 49 8.85 31.54 5.23
N LYS A 50 8.85 31.66 6.56
CA LYS A 50 7.58 31.79 7.31
C LYS A 50 6.83 33.08 6.97
N THR A 51 7.54 34.19 6.80
CA THR A 51 6.93 35.48 6.45
C THR A 51 6.37 35.48 5.02
N ASP A 52 7.10 34.92 4.06
CA ASP A 52 6.65 34.83 2.66
C ASP A 52 5.42 33.93 2.49
N VAL A 53 5.39 32.77 3.18
CA VAL A 53 4.23 31.86 3.17
C VAL A 53 3.00 32.52 3.80
N GLN A 54 3.18 33.25 4.90
CA GLN A 54 2.07 33.93 5.58
C GLN A 54 1.49 35.06 4.72
N GLN A 55 2.34 35.83 4.03
CA GLN A 55 1.89 36.85 3.08
C GLN A 55 1.17 36.25 1.86
N GLY A 56 1.68 35.14 1.31
CA GLY A 56 1.03 34.42 0.21
C GLY A 56 -0.35 33.87 0.58
N LEU A 57 -0.52 33.36 1.81
CA LEU A 57 -1.80 32.85 2.30
C LEU A 57 -2.84 33.96 2.47
N VAL A 58 -2.42 35.14 2.97
CA VAL A 58 -3.29 36.32 3.09
C VAL A 58 -3.73 36.83 1.72
N ALA A 59 -2.81 36.88 0.74
CA ALA A 59 -3.15 37.26 -0.64
C ALA A 59 -4.13 36.28 -1.31
N LEU A 60 -4.04 34.98 -0.97
CA LEU A 60 -4.97 33.95 -1.43
C LEU A 60 -6.37 34.13 -0.82
N ALA A 61 -6.44 34.45 0.48
CA ALA A 61 -7.69 34.69 1.19
C ALA A 61 -8.42 35.96 0.74
N ALA A 62 -7.67 36.98 0.29
CA ALA A 62 -8.22 38.24 -0.23
C ALA A 62 -8.84 38.14 -1.64
N GLY A 63 -8.93 36.94 -2.23
CA GLY A 63 -9.69 36.72 -3.47
C GLY A 63 -9.04 37.27 -4.75
N SER A 64 -7.71 37.45 -4.76
CA SER A 64 -6.98 37.90 -5.95
C SER A 64 -7.13 36.91 -7.11
N LYS A 65 -7.81 37.32 -8.19
CA LYS A 65 -8.09 36.49 -9.36
C LYS A 65 -6.91 36.45 -10.35
N GLY A 66 -6.62 35.26 -10.86
CA GLY A 66 -6.01 35.04 -12.17
C GLY A 66 -4.49 34.90 -12.21
N ILE A 67 -3.75 35.99 -11.99
CA ILE A 67 -2.32 36.05 -12.39
C ILE A 67 -1.37 35.91 -11.20
N ALA A 68 -1.67 36.56 -10.07
CA ALA A 68 -0.83 36.49 -8.87
C ALA A 68 -0.79 35.07 -8.24
N ARG A 69 -1.87 34.30 -8.39
CA ARG A 69 -1.99 32.94 -7.85
C ARG A 69 -1.14 31.92 -8.62
N MET A 70 -0.98 32.08 -9.93
CA MET A 70 -0.11 31.19 -10.72
C MET A 70 1.37 31.44 -10.42
N ASN A 71 1.79 32.71 -10.29
CA ASN A 71 3.18 33.04 -9.99
C ASN A 71 3.62 32.54 -8.61
N PHE A 72 2.75 32.59 -7.60
CA PHE A 72 3.06 32.08 -6.25
C PHE A 72 3.24 30.56 -6.22
N VAL A 73 2.35 29.81 -6.89
CA VAL A 73 2.45 28.35 -6.97
C VAL A 73 3.71 27.93 -7.75
N GLN A 74 4.05 28.66 -8.82
CA GLN A 74 5.24 28.36 -9.63
C GLN A 74 6.56 28.67 -8.89
N GLN A 75 6.60 29.69 -8.03
CA GLN A 75 7.77 29.98 -7.20
C GLN A 75 8.04 28.91 -6.14
N ILE A 76 7.00 28.41 -5.46
CA ILE A 76 7.15 27.34 -4.44
C ILE A 76 7.71 26.06 -5.06
N SER A 77 7.21 25.66 -6.24
CA SER A 77 7.69 24.45 -6.92
C SER A 77 9.14 24.56 -7.40
N SER A 78 9.60 25.75 -7.80
CA SER A 78 10.98 25.94 -8.29
C SER A 78 12.05 25.94 -7.17
N GLU A 79 11.68 26.28 -5.93
CA GLU A 79 12.63 26.28 -4.81
C GLU A 79 12.84 24.89 -4.17
N GLU A 80 11.85 23.99 -4.24
CA GLU A 80 12.00 22.60 -3.77
C GLU A 80 12.97 21.80 -4.66
N ASP A 81 12.94 22.02 -5.97
CA ASP A 81 13.86 21.37 -6.91
C ASP A 81 15.32 21.88 -6.81
N ALA A 82 15.51 23.12 -6.33
CA ALA A 82 16.84 23.71 -6.15
C ALA A 82 17.54 23.24 -4.85
N ALA A 83 16.78 22.84 -3.83
CA ALA A 83 17.33 22.36 -2.55
C ALA A 83 17.74 20.88 -2.57
N ALA A 84 17.38 20.12 -3.61
CA ALA A 84 17.57 18.67 -3.70
C ALA A 84 18.84 18.19 -4.44
N LYS A 85 19.81 19.06 -4.75
CA LYS A 85 21.07 18.64 -5.43
C LYS A 85 22.29 18.67 -4.49
N PRO A 86 22.59 17.58 -3.75
CA PRO A 86 23.90 17.41 -3.16
C PRO A 86 24.92 16.99 -4.22
N ASN A 87 26.03 17.73 -4.28
CA ASN A 87 27.27 17.52 -5.03
C ASN A 87 27.59 16.07 -5.42
N ALA A 88 27.33 15.72 -6.69
CA ALA A 88 27.64 14.42 -7.29
C ALA A 88 28.92 14.44 -8.16
N SER A 89 30.02 15.01 -7.69
CA SER A 89 31.23 15.23 -8.53
C SER A 89 32.55 14.56 -8.08
N SER A 90 32.57 13.62 -7.13
CA SER A 90 33.86 13.07 -6.63
C SER A 90 34.07 11.56 -6.65
N ARG A 91 33.19 10.74 -7.23
CA ARG A 91 33.33 9.25 -7.18
C ARG A 91 33.69 8.54 -8.48
N ASP A 92 34.07 9.26 -9.53
CA ASP A 92 34.30 8.67 -10.86
C ASP A 92 35.79 8.52 -11.28
N ARG A 93 36.67 8.09 -10.36
CA ARG A 93 38.12 7.95 -10.66
C ARG A 93 38.79 6.62 -10.31
N LYS A 94 38.08 5.54 -9.96
CA LYS A 94 38.77 4.36 -9.42
C LYS A 94 38.37 2.98 -9.95
N ARG A 95 37.97 2.84 -11.21
CA ARG A 95 37.83 1.49 -11.79
C ARG A 95 38.17 1.37 -13.27
N LYS A 96 39.36 1.85 -13.65
CA LYS A 96 39.94 1.66 -14.99
C LYS A 96 41.34 1.04 -14.90
N LYS A 97 41.45 -0.22 -14.45
CA LYS A 97 42.64 -1.06 -14.70
C LYS A 97 42.33 -2.52 -14.43
N ARG A 98 42.10 -3.28 -15.51
CA ARG A 98 42.49 -4.70 -15.70
C ARG A 98 41.88 -5.23 -17.02
N LYS A 99 42.58 -4.95 -18.11
CA LYS A 99 42.54 -5.70 -19.38
C LYS A 99 43.85 -6.49 -19.49
N ARG A 100 43.79 -7.63 -20.19
CA ARG A 100 44.89 -8.56 -20.58
C ARG A 100 45.44 -9.38 -19.41
N ASP A 101 45.53 -10.72 -19.46
CA ASP A 101 45.92 -11.68 -20.51
C ASP A 101 45.04 -12.96 -20.43
N GLY A 102 44.96 -13.91 -21.36
CA GLY A 102 45.64 -14.17 -22.62
C GLY A 102 45.12 -15.48 -23.25
N ARG A 103 45.15 -15.53 -24.60
CA ARG A 103 45.43 -16.67 -25.50
C ARG A 103 44.99 -18.13 -25.17
N ARG A 104 44.13 -18.63 -26.08
CA ARG A 104 44.32 -19.74 -27.06
C ARG A 104 44.16 -21.23 -26.64
N ARG A 105 43.46 -21.92 -27.56
CA ARG A 105 43.47 -23.37 -27.97
C ARG A 105 42.54 -24.29 -27.16
N ARG A 106 41.46 -24.78 -27.76
CA ARG A 106 41.27 -25.86 -28.78
C ARG A 106 41.24 -27.26 -28.15
N SER A 107 40.24 -28.01 -28.63
CA SER A 107 40.04 -29.46 -28.69
C SER A 107 39.55 -30.24 -27.45
N SER A 108 38.34 -30.77 -27.65
CA SER A 108 37.90 -32.18 -27.51
C SER A 108 37.65 -32.82 -26.14
N SER A 109 36.44 -33.41 -26.12
CA SER A 109 36.05 -34.70 -25.55
C SER A 109 35.82 -34.87 -24.05
N SER A 110 34.55 -35.18 -23.79
CA SER A 110 34.04 -36.27 -22.95
C SER A 110 34.10 -36.20 -21.42
N ARG A 111 32.87 -36.17 -20.90
CA ARG A 111 32.32 -36.98 -19.78
C ARG A 111 32.56 -36.49 -18.35
N PRO A 112 31.56 -36.73 -17.47
CA PRO A 112 31.29 -35.89 -16.32
C PRO A 112 31.85 -36.51 -15.03
N SER A 113 32.43 -35.68 -14.17
CA SER A 113 32.60 -36.02 -12.76
C SER A 113 32.55 -34.78 -11.88
N SER A 114 31.53 -34.80 -11.03
CA SER A 114 31.46 -34.26 -9.68
C SER A 114 32.75 -33.73 -9.06
N ARG A 115 32.75 -32.45 -8.68
CA ARG A 115 33.10 -31.93 -7.34
C ARG A 115 33.23 -30.40 -7.41
N SER A 116 32.21 -29.70 -6.92
CA SER A 116 32.27 -28.25 -6.75
C SER A 116 32.28 -27.92 -5.26
N SER A 117 33.48 -27.61 -4.77
CA SER A 117 33.72 -26.96 -3.48
C SER A 117 34.20 -25.54 -3.77
N SER A 118 33.38 -24.53 -3.49
CA SER A 118 33.86 -23.20 -3.02
C SER A 118 32.69 -22.27 -2.72
N SER A 119 32.46 -22.12 -1.41
CA SER A 119 32.28 -20.84 -0.71
C SER A 119 31.42 -19.75 -1.36
N SER A 120 30.13 -19.76 -1.03
CA SER A 120 29.44 -18.52 -0.65
C SER A 120 28.55 -18.80 0.55
N VAL A 121 28.83 -18.08 1.62
CA VAL A 121 28.29 -18.21 2.96
C VAL A 121 26.82 -17.79 2.97
N VAL A 122 25.89 -18.74 2.95
CA VAL A 122 24.60 -18.64 3.63
C VAL A 122 24.28 -20.06 4.13
N ALA A 123 24.68 -20.34 5.36
CA ALA A 123 24.24 -21.52 6.06
C ALA A 123 22.75 -21.36 6.38
N THR A 124 21.88 -21.94 5.56
CA THR A 124 20.56 -22.39 6.02
C THR A 124 20.68 -23.88 6.27
N THR A 125 20.31 -24.25 7.48
CA THR A 125 20.31 -25.58 8.06
C THR A 125 19.73 -26.63 7.12
N ARG A 126 20.33 -27.83 7.19
CA ARG A 126 19.88 -29.07 6.58
C ARG A 126 18.48 -29.42 7.07
N ASP A 127 17.48 -29.02 6.32
CA ASP A 127 16.14 -29.59 6.41
C ASP A 127 15.75 -30.08 5.00
N GLY A 128 15.19 -31.29 4.94
CA GLY A 128 15.26 -32.17 3.77
C GLY A 128 14.78 -31.57 2.45
N GLY A 129 15.68 -31.44 1.47
CA GLY A 129 15.42 -31.51 0.02
C GLY A 129 14.44 -30.51 -0.62
N VAL A 130 13.72 -29.69 0.14
CA VAL A 130 12.80 -28.70 -0.38
C VAL A 130 13.61 -27.51 -0.89
N GLU A 131 13.77 -27.47 -2.20
CA GLU A 131 14.30 -26.31 -2.89
C GLU A 131 13.56 -25.06 -2.43
N SER A 132 14.30 -24.07 -1.91
CA SER A 132 13.72 -22.80 -1.47
C SER A 132 12.83 -22.22 -2.58
N LEU A 133 11.62 -21.79 -2.25
CA LEU A 133 10.65 -21.20 -3.19
C LEU A 133 11.27 -20.06 -4.01
N ALA A 134 12.18 -19.29 -3.41
CA ALA A 134 12.91 -18.23 -4.10
C ALA A 134 13.88 -18.75 -5.16
N VAL A 135 14.46 -19.93 -4.96
CA VAL A 135 15.31 -20.60 -5.97
C VAL A 135 14.44 -21.19 -7.07
N ALA A 136 13.34 -21.85 -6.70
CA ALA A 136 12.40 -22.42 -7.67
C ALA A 136 11.80 -21.36 -8.61
N SER A 137 11.43 -20.18 -8.09
CA SER A 137 10.89 -19.07 -8.88
C SER A 137 11.93 -18.46 -9.84
N ARG A 138 13.19 -18.37 -9.43
CA ARG A 138 14.30 -17.92 -10.30
C ARG A 138 14.63 -18.91 -11.40
N LYS A 139 14.58 -20.22 -11.09
CA LYS A 139 14.87 -21.28 -12.08
C LYS A 139 13.76 -21.42 -13.12
N LYS A 140 12.49 -21.33 -12.70
CA LYS A 140 11.32 -21.51 -13.56
C LYS A 140 10.27 -20.46 -13.21
N PRO A 141 10.39 -19.22 -13.73
CA PRO A 141 9.42 -18.17 -13.46
C PRO A 141 8.02 -18.62 -13.89
N GLY A 142 7.01 -18.31 -13.07
CA GLY A 142 5.62 -18.70 -13.30
C GLY A 142 5.24 -20.11 -12.84
N LYS A 143 6.18 -20.99 -12.48
CA LYS A 143 5.85 -22.35 -11.98
C LYS A 143 4.96 -22.30 -10.72
N LEU A 144 5.29 -21.43 -9.76
CA LEU A 144 4.53 -21.28 -8.52
C LEU A 144 3.14 -20.71 -8.77
N LEU A 145 3.04 -19.71 -9.65
CA LEU A 145 1.76 -19.13 -10.07
C LEU A 145 0.85 -20.20 -10.70
N ARG A 146 1.39 -20.98 -11.64
CA ARG A 146 0.65 -22.07 -12.28
C ARG A 146 0.18 -23.12 -11.27
N SER A 147 1.05 -23.55 -10.35
CA SER A 147 0.68 -24.51 -9.28
C SER A 147 -0.46 -23.98 -8.43
N GLY A 148 -0.32 -22.76 -7.89
CA GLY A 148 -1.33 -22.16 -7.04
C GLY A 148 -2.67 -21.96 -7.74
N LEU A 149 -2.68 -21.58 -9.02
CA LEU A 149 -3.93 -21.43 -9.79
C LEU A 149 -4.62 -22.77 -10.06
N MET A 150 -3.84 -23.84 -10.33
CA MET A 150 -4.40 -25.19 -10.47
C MET A 150 -5.02 -25.67 -9.16
N GLU A 151 -4.37 -25.42 -8.02
CA GLU A 151 -4.90 -25.74 -6.70
C GLU A 151 -6.18 -24.94 -6.39
N MET A 152 -6.18 -23.62 -6.61
CA MET A 152 -7.38 -22.79 -6.43
C MET A 152 -8.55 -23.26 -7.30
N ARG A 153 -8.27 -23.67 -8.54
CA ARG A 153 -9.27 -24.27 -9.43
C ARG A 153 -9.82 -25.56 -8.86
N GLN A 154 -8.96 -26.45 -8.35
CA GLN A 154 -9.39 -27.70 -7.73
C GLN A 154 -10.33 -27.43 -6.55
N TYR A 155 -9.95 -26.50 -5.65
CA TYR A 155 -10.80 -26.10 -4.54
C TYR A 155 -12.15 -25.54 -4.98
N LEU A 156 -12.18 -24.72 -6.04
CA LEU A 156 -13.43 -24.19 -6.60
C LEU A 156 -14.33 -25.29 -7.17
N LEU A 157 -13.76 -26.30 -7.81
CA LEU A 157 -14.54 -27.45 -8.30
C LEU A 157 -15.11 -28.27 -7.14
N ASP A 158 -14.33 -28.46 -6.08
CA ASP A 158 -14.72 -29.26 -4.93
C ASP A 158 -15.78 -28.56 -4.05
N HIS A 159 -15.72 -27.23 -3.92
CA HIS A 159 -16.59 -26.45 -3.02
C HIS A 159 -17.72 -25.72 -3.75
N GLY A 160 -17.65 -25.58 -5.07
CA GLY A 160 -18.50 -24.69 -5.85
C GLY A 160 -19.93 -25.16 -6.07
N GLY A 161 -20.25 -26.45 -5.89
CA GLY A 161 -21.61 -27.04 -5.93
C GLY A 161 -22.49 -26.79 -7.18
N ALA A 162 -22.10 -25.87 -8.06
CA ALA A 162 -22.95 -25.27 -9.09
C ALA A 162 -22.20 -25.17 -10.41
N ALA A 163 -22.57 -26.06 -11.34
CA ALA A 163 -22.80 -25.73 -12.74
C ALA A 163 -21.74 -24.92 -13.50
N ALA A 164 -20.44 -25.09 -13.19
CA ALA A 164 -19.44 -24.93 -14.23
C ALA A 164 -19.66 -26.09 -15.20
N SER A 165 -20.45 -25.83 -16.25
CA SER A 165 -20.74 -26.77 -17.32
C SER A 165 -19.48 -27.55 -17.67
N GLN A 166 -19.55 -28.86 -17.49
CA GLN A 166 -18.47 -29.81 -17.73
C GLN A 166 -17.89 -29.68 -19.16
N ASP A 167 -18.66 -29.06 -20.06
CA ASP A 167 -18.32 -28.76 -21.47
C ASP A 167 -17.44 -27.52 -21.68
N SER A 168 -17.22 -26.68 -20.67
CA SER A 168 -16.34 -25.49 -20.76
C SER A 168 -15.10 -25.59 -19.87
N VAL A 169 -14.78 -26.79 -19.38
CA VAL A 169 -13.56 -27.12 -18.65
C VAL A 169 -12.41 -27.23 -19.66
N GLY A 170 -12.11 -26.12 -20.34
CA GLY A 170 -10.82 -25.96 -20.98
C GLY A 170 -9.73 -26.17 -19.93
N GLU A 171 -8.72 -26.98 -20.26
CA GLU A 171 -7.58 -27.32 -19.42
C GLU A 171 -6.69 -26.10 -19.06
N ASP A 172 -7.10 -24.90 -19.48
CA ASP A 172 -6.31 -23.69 -19.34
C ASP A 172 -6.51 -23.06 -17.95
N TRP A 173 -5.52 -23.30 -17.08
CA TRP A 173 -5.36 -22.66 -15.76
C TRP A 173 -5.40 -21.13 -15.82
N ARG A 174 -5.21 -20.53 -17.00
CA ARG A 174 -5.31 -19.07 -17.19
C ARG A 174 -6.74 -18.54 -17.10
N SER A 175 -7.74 -19.39 -17.28
CA SER A 175 -9.15 -19.00 -17.20
C SER A 175 -9.65 -18.86 -15.76
N THR A 176 -8.91 -19.40 -14.79
CA THR A 176 -9.27 -19.37 -13.36
C THR A 176 -9.34 -17.94 -12.84
N LYS A 177 -10.50 -17.56 -12.29
CA LYS A 177 -10.71 -16.27 -11.63
C LYS A 177 -10.33 -16.36 -10.16
N VAL A 178 -9.25 -15.69 -9.76
CA VAL A 178 -8.75 -15.69 -8.39
C VAL A 178 -9.74 -15.04 -7.43
N GLY A 179 -10.43 -13.98 -7.89
CA GLY A 179 -11.50 -13.34 -7.13
C GLY A 179 -12.61 -14.32 -6.68
N ALA A 180 -12.98 -15.29 -7.55
CA ALA A 180 -14.01 -16.28 -7.21
C ALA A 180 -13.55 -17.20 -6.06
N TYR A 181 -12.29 -17.66 -6.10
CA TYR A 181 -11.72 -18.48 -5.02
C TYR A 181 -11.73 -17.75 -3.68
N ILE A 182 -11.35 -16.48 -3.66
CA ILE A 182 -11.35 -15.70 -2.43
C ILE A 182 -12.76 -15.53 -1.87
N SER A 183 -13.73 -15.17 -2.71
CA SER A 183 -15.10 -14.96 -2.25
C SER A 183 -15.80 -16.25 -1.81
N GLN A 184 -15.58 -17.36 -2.52
CA GLN A 184 -16.32 -18.61 -2.30
C GLN A 184 -15.66 -19.56 -1.30
N VAL A 185 -14.32 -19.54 -1.22
CA VAL A 185 -13.57 -20.47 -0.37
C VAL A 185 -12.93 -19.72 0.79
N LEU A 186 -12.11 -18.71 0.49
CA LEU A 186 -11.28 -18.09 1.53
C LEU A 186 -12.11 -17.28 2.54
N PHE A 187 -13.02 -16.43 2.08
CA PHE A 187 -13.85 -15.60 2.97
C PHE A 187 -14.98 -16.36 3.65
N VAL A 188 -15.38 -17.51 3.11
CA VAL A 188 -16.30 -18.43 3.79
C VAL A 188 -15.60 -19.10 4.98
N ASN A 189 -14.35 -19.52 4.80
CA ASN A 189 -13.57 -20.16 5.87
C ASN A 189 -12.95 -19.16 6.85
N HIS A 190 -12.66 -17.95 6.40
CA HIS A 190 -12.03 -16.89 7.19
C HIS A 190 -12.74 -15.56 6.94
N SER A 191 -13.73 -15.26 7.78
CA SER A 191 -14.46 -14.00 7.70
C SER A 191 -13.51 -12.78 7.72
N PRO A 192 -13.78 -11.72 6.93
CA PRO A 192 -13.03 -10.47 6.98
C PRO A 192 -12.92 -9.85 8.38
N ASP A 193 -13.90 -10.13 9.26
CA ASP A 193 -13.91 -9.62 10.63
C ASP A 193 -12.84 -10.29 11.49
N THR A 194 -12.63 -11.60 11.31
CA THR A 194 -11.62 -12.36 12.07
C THR A 194 -10.21 -12.13 11.53
N MET A 195 -10.07 -12.00 10.21
CA MET A 195 -8.78 -11.77 9.55
C MET A 195 -8.30 -10.32 9.68
N GLY A 196 -9.23 -9.40 9.98
CA GLY A 196 -9.01 -7.97 9.97
C GLY A 196 -9.21 -7.36 8.59
N ILE A 197 -9.92 -6.23 8.56
CA ILE A 197 -10.32 -5.52 7.34
C ILE A 197 -9.11 -5.18 6.44
N ARG A 198 -7.95 -4.88 7.03
CA ARG A 198 -6.72 -4.56 6.28
C ARG A 198 -6.22 -5.75 5.46
N ASN A 199 -6.17 -6.93 6.07
CA ASN A 199 -5.71 -8.16 5.42
C ASN A 199 -6.69 -8.62 4.34
N ALA A 200 -7.99 -8.58 4.65
CA ALA A 200 -9.03 -8.88 3.67
C ALA A 200 -8.93 -7.98 2.43
N ARG A 201 -8.70 -6.67 2.61
CA ARG A 201 -8.46 -5.75 1.49
C ARG A 201 -7.20 -6.07 0.69
N GLU A 202 -6.10 -6.40 1.38
CA GLU A 202 -4.85 -6.76 0.70
C GLU A 202 -5.04 -7.99 -0.18
N ILE A 203 -5.73 -9.01 0.33
CA ILE A 203 -6.06 -10.24 -0.40
C ILE A 203 -6.88 -9.94 -1.66
N VAL A 204 -7.95 -9.12 -1.55
CA VAL A 204 -8.75 -8.72 -2.72
C VAL A 204 -7.88 -7.95 -3.73
N THR A 205 -6.98 -7.11 -3.24
CA THR A 205 -6.07 -6.33 -4.11
C THR A 205 -5.14 -7.24 -4.89
N LEU A 206 -4.52 -8.20 -4.22
CA LEU A 206 -3.64 -9.18 -4.84
C LEU A 206 -4.40 -10.05 -5.86
N ALA A 207 -5.61 -10.51 -5.54
CA ALA A 207 -6.45 -11.25 -6.48
C ALA A 207 -6.76 -10.45 -7.74
N THR A 208 -7.20 -9.21 -7.56
CA THR A 208 -7.54 -8.32 -8.69
C THR A 208 -6.33 -8.11 -9.60
N CYS A 209 -5.14 -7.93 -9.01
CA CYS A 209 -3.90 -7.83 -9.76
C CYS A 209 -3.59 -9.12 -10.52
N LEU A 210 -3.74 -10.29 -9.89
CA LEU A 210 -3.54 -11.59 -10.52
C LEU A 210 -4.51 -11.80 -11.70
N ASP A 211 -5.78 -11.48 -11.53
CA ASP A 211 -6.78 -11.58 -12.60
C ASP A 211 -6.45 -10.65 -13.79
N HIS A 212 -5.96 -9.43 -13.52
CA HIS A 212 -5.48 -8.54 -14.58
C HIS A 212 -4.22 -9.09 -15.27
N LEU A 213 -3.26 -9.64 -14.53
CA LEU A 213 -2.06 -10.24 -15.09
C LEU A 213 -2.39 -11.44 -15.99
N LEU A 214 -3.31 -12.32 -15.56
CA LEU A 214 -3.77 -13.47 -16.34
C LEU A 214 -4.54 -13.06 -17.60
N SER A 215 -5.27 -11.94 -17.53
CA SER A 215 -5.99 -11.37 -18.67
C SER A 215 -5.09 -10.55 -19.61
N GLY A 216 -3.78 -10.46 -19.36
CA GLY A 216 -2.83 -9.66 -20.15
C GLY A 216 -2.96 -8.14 -19.95
N GLN A 217 -3.72 -7.69 -18.96
CA GLN A 217 -3.99 -6.28 -18.67
C GLN A 217 -2.93 -5.70 -17.72
N LEU A 218 -1.66 -5.75 -18.12
CA LEU A 218 -0.52 -5.35 -17.27
C LEU A 218 -0.61 -3.89 -16.80
N ALA A 219 -1.08 -2.97 -17.66
CA ALA A 219 -1.26 -1.57 -17.31
C ALA A 219 -2.25 -1.40 -16.14
N ARG A 220 -3.39 -2.10 -16.18
CA ARG A 220 -4.39 -2.04 -15.10
C ARG A 220 -3.88 -2.66 -13.80
N ALA A 221 -3.14 -3.77 -13.88
CA ALA A 221 -2.47 -4.33 -12.72
C ALA A 221 -1.48 -3.32 -12.10
N GLY A 222 -0.70 -2.64 -12.94
CA GLY A 222 0.21 -1.58 -12.53
C GLY A 222 -0.50 -0.41 -11.85
N ASP A 223 -1.62 0.06 -12.41
CA ASP A 223 -2.43 1.14 -11.83
C ASP A 223 -2.95 0.76 -10.43
N VAL A 224 -3.51 -0.45 -10.27
CA VAL A 224 -4.00 -0.94 -8.98
C VAL A 224 -2.87 -1.01 -7.95
N LEU A 225 -1.71 -1.57 -8.32
CA LEU A 225 -0.54 -1.66 -7.42
C LEU A 225 0.00 -0.27 -7.04
N MET A 226 0.10 0.64 -7.99
CA MET A 226 0.58 2.00 -7.75
C MET A 226 -0.36 2.76 -6.81
N GLN A 227 -1.66 2.65 -7.03
CA GLN A 227 -2.66 3.29 -6.19
C GLN A 227 -2.70 2.68 -4.78
N ARG A 228 -2.52 1.36 -4.67
CA ARG A 228 -2.36 0.69 -3.38
C ARG A 228 -1.11 1.18 -2.62
N LEU A 229 0.01 1.37 -3.31
CA LEU A 229 1.23 1.91 -2.70
C LEU A 229 1.00 3.31 -2.13
N LYS A 230 0.37 4.21 -2.91
CA LYS A 230 0.00 5.56 -2.46
C LYS A 230 -0.95 5.54 -1.25
N ALA A 231 -1.93 4.64 -1.25
CA ALA A 231 -2.82 4.46 -0.11
C ALA A 231 -2.05 4.03 1.16
N VAL A 232 -1.12 3.07 1.04
CA VAL A 232 -0.29 2.62 2.16
C VAL A 232 0.59 3.76 2.67
N GLU A 233 1.25 4.51 1.79
CA GLU A 233 2.07 5.68 2.16
C GLU A 233 1.23 6.73 2.90
N SER A 234 0.09 7.12 2.34
CA SER A 234 -0.84 8.10 2.94
C SER A 234 -1.39 7.61 4.29
N SER A 235 -1.53 6.29 4.49
CA SER A 235 -2.00 5.75 5.76
C SER A 235 -1.01 5.94 6.90
N LEU A 236 0.29 6.08 6.59
CA LEU A 236 1.34 6.31 7.58
C LEU A 236 1.42 7.79 7.99
N THR A 237 1.04 8.71 7.11
CA THR A 237 1.11 10.17 7.34
C THR A 237 -0.23 10.76 7.78
N ASP A 238 -1.28 10.53 7.00
CA ASP A 238 -2.57 11.23 7.08
C ASP A 238 -3.69 10.33 7.65
N GLY A 239 -3.39 9.04 7.84
CA GLY A 239 -4.30 8.05 8.38
C GLY A 239 -5.22 7.40 7.34
N TRP A 240 -6.00 6.41 7.81
CA TRP A 240 -6.76 5.53 6.92
C TRP A 240 -7.96 6.21 6.23
N SER A 241 -8.49 7.29 6.83
CA SER A 241 -9.61 8.06 6.29
C SER A 241 -9.27 8.72 4.96
N VAL A 242 -8.03 9.20 4.80
CA VAL A 242 -7.50 9.79 3.56
C VAL A 242 -7.01 8.69 2.62
N ALA A 243 -6.23 7.74 3.13
CA ALA A 243 -5.64 6.64 2.37
C ALA A 243 -6.65 5.88 1.48
N ARG A 244 -7.84 5.59 2.01
CA ARG A 244 -8.89 4.86 1.27
C ARG A 244 -9.33 5.55 -0.02
N HIS A 245 -9.13 6.86 -0.16
CA HIS A 245 -9.50 7.62 -1.34
C HIS A 245 -8.49 7.45 -2.49
N HIS A 246 -7.30 6.93 -2.21
CA HIS A 246 -6.33 6.56 -3.24
C HIS A 246 -6.58 5.15 -3.81
N GLU A 247 -7.37 4.32 -3.14
CA GLU A 247 -7.60 2.94 -3.58
C GLU A 247 -8.56 2.88 -4.79
N LEU A 248 -8.20 2.08 -5.80
CA LEU A 248 -9.08 1.80 -6.95
C LEU A 248 -10.08 0.68 -6.68
N ILE A 249 -9.76 -0.21 -5.74
CA ILE A 249 -10.64 -1.32 -5.39
C ILE A 249 -11.57 -0.83 -4.28
N PRO A 250 -12.89 -0.76 -4.55
CA PRO A 250 -13.82 -0.31 -3.53
C PRO A 250 -13.78 -1.23 -2.32
N PRO A 251 -13.97 -0.70 -1.10
CA PRO A 251 -14.21 -1.57 0.04
C PRO A 251 -15.41 -2.47 -0.27
N ALA A 252 -15.25 -3.77 -0.05
CA ALA A 252 -16.32 -4.75 -0.18
C ALA A 252 -17.48 -4.35 0.74
N ARG A 253 -18.44 -3.62 0.18
CA ARG A 253 -19.73 -3.32 0.77
C ARG A 253 -20.72 -3.96 -0.18
N PRO A 254 -21.21 -5.17 0.11
CA PRO A 254 -22.28 -5.75 -0.67
C PRO A 254 -23.46 -4.77 -0.58
N ALA A 255 -23.68 -4.04 -1.66
CA ALA A 255 -24.74 -3.07 -1.79
C ALA A 255 -25.23 -3.13 -3.24
N ILE A 256 -26.54 -3.30 -3.40
CA ILE A 256 -27.18 -3.27 -4.71
C ILE A 256 -27.08 -1.86 -5.30
N ALA A 257 -27.13 -0.84 -4.43
CA ALA A 257 -27.00 0.56 -4.82
C ALA A 257 -25.57 0.89 -5.25
N ASN A 258 -25.43 1.50 -6.43
CA ASN A 258 -24.14 1.98 -6.93
C ASN A 258 -23.67 3.24 -6.16
N ASP A 259 -22.39 3.60 -6.30
CA ASP A 259 -21.82 4.76 -5.59
C ASP A 259 -22.55 6.06 -5.90
N ARG A 260 -23.00 6.24 -7.15
CA ARG A 260 -23.71 7.45 -7.59
C ARG A 260 -25.08 7.56 -6.92
N GLU A 261 -25.81 6.46 -6.79
CA GLU A 261 -27.08 6.37 -6.10
C GLU A 261 -26.90 6.64 -4.61
N ARG A 262 -25.85 6.10 -3.99
CA ARG A 262 -25.52 6.36 -2.59
C ARG A 262 -25.17 7.83 -2.37
N ASP A 263 -24.37 8.43 -3.25
CA ASP A 263 -24.03 9.85 -3.19
C ASP A 263 -25.26 10.73 -3.41
N PHE A 264 -26.14 10.37 -4.35
CA PHE A 264 -27.38 11.08 -4.60
C PHE A 264 -28.31 11.02 -3.37
N ALA A 265 -28.50 9.82 -2.80
CA ALA A 265 -29.29 9.63 -1.60
C ALA A 265 -28.70 10.37 -0.39
N ALA A 266 -27.39 10.34 -0.20
CA ALA A 266 -26.70 11.06 0.87
C ALA A 266 -26.87 12.58 0.72
N LYS A 267 -26.73 13.11 -0.50
CA LYS A 267 -26.96 14.53 -0.79
C LYS A 267 -28.42 14.92 -0.57
N ALA A 268 -29.37 14.08 -0.98
CA ALA A 268 -30.80 14.30 -0.75
C ALA A 268 -31.13 14.33 0.74
N ALA A 269 -30.60 13.38 1.52
CA ALA A 269 -30.76 13.33 2.98
C ALA A 269 -30.17 14.57 3.67
N LEU A 270 -28.98 15.02 3.26
CA LEU A 270 -28.37 16.25 3.78
C LEU A 270 -29.21 17.50 3.48
N ARG A 271 -29.78 17.59 2.27
CA ARG A 271 -30.68 18.71 1.91
C ARG A 271 -31.95 18.68 2.75
N ALA A 272 -32.55 17.51 2.95
CA ALA A 272 -33.73 17.34 3.78
C ALA A 272 -33.47 17.72 5.25
N ALA A 273 -32.34 17.29 5.81
CA ALA A 273 -31.95 17.63 7.18
C ALA A 273 -31.75 19.15 7.36
N ARG A 274 -31.06 19.81 6.41
CA ARG A 274 -30.88 21.27 6.42
C ARG A 274 -32.22 22.02 6.33
N LEU A 275 -33.16 21.51 5.53
CA LEU A 275 -34.50 22.10 5.43
C LEU A 275 -35.24 21.98 6.75
N GLN A 276 -35.23 20.81 7.40
CA GLN A 276 -35.87 20.63 8.71
C GLN A 276 -35.27 21.53 9.80
N GLU A 277 -33.95 21.68 9.83
CA GLU A 277 -33.27 22.57 10.78
C GLU A 277 -33.71 24.04 10.58
N SER A 278 -33.85 24.48 9.33
CA SER A 278 -34.33 25.84 9.02
C SER A 278 -35.79 26.07 9.45
N LEU A 279 -36.65 25.05 9.29
CA LEU A 279 -38.05 25.12 9.72
C LEU A 279 -38.17 25.15 11.25
N GLN A 280 -37.34 24.39 11.97
CA GLN A 280 -37.31 24.40 13.44
C GLN A 280 -36.87 25.77 13.97
N LYS A 281 -35.82 26.36 13.40
CA LYS A 281 -35.36 27.72 13.77
C LYS A 281 -36.46 28.76 13.57
N THR A 282 -37.19 28.68 12.45
CA THR A 282 -38.31 29.58 12.16
C THR A 282 -39.48 29.39 13.13
N ARG A 283 -39.76 28.16 13.57
CA ARG A 283 -40.84 27.86 14.53
C ARG A 283 -40.54 28.43 15.92
N VAL A 284 -39.32 28.26 16.41
CA VAL A 284 -38.89 28.81 17.72
C VAL A 284 -38.97 30.34 17.74
N GLN A 285 -38.61 30.98 16.63
CA GLN A 285 -38.66 32.44 16.50
C GLN A 285 -40.09 33.01 16.50
N LYS A 286 -41.11 32.24 16.09
CA LYS A 286 -42.52 32.68 16.09
C LYS A 286 -43.22 32.48 17.44
N SER A 287 -42.64 31.72 18.36
CA SER A 287 -43.24 31.37 19.65
C SER A 287 -42.69 32.15 20.84
N GLY A 288 -41.67 33.01 20.62
CA GLY A 288 -41.16 33.96 21.61
C GLY A 288 -41.59 35.37 21.26
#